data_AF-A0A7S2P6D0-F1
#
_entry.id   AF-A0A7S2P6D0-F1
#
_cell.length_a   1.000
_cell.length_b   1.000
_cell.length_c   1.000
_cell.angle_alpha   90.00
_cell.angle_beta   90.00
_cell.angle_gamma   90.00
#
_symmetry.space_group_name_H-M   'P 1'
#
loop_
_entity.id
_entity.type
_entity.pdbx_description
1 polymer ?
#
loop_
_entity_poly.entity_id
_entity_poly.type
_entity_poly.pdbx_seq_one_letter_code
_entity_poly.pdbx_strand_id
1 'polypeptide(L)'
;SVHGCTENFLKGGVRKDQINIGLPFYGRSFLATLGSTLDGFDQAYAGAADLNTWADDEGTPQYFNIMKKLSQFTSVRHEQTKTQFMYNSLGFLSYDDELAICDKAEYAMDNDLLGFIIWEISGDLMEDLSTPLLGALNDRLNNPNTRCDGGSGGGTTQTQNPVETQAPVLTEKPTQQPTKKPTNQPVNQQTDTISDGGEEIDSMEQSVANEESLYFPYFESDTAECRNDDERPDYIGQNMLSSESECCETFYFYDFVDQCKTSSDTQPFYPNFEDNLCLNDGKHPDWMVGNYLEKNQWLCCHNFFSYNEKLLDECVGDVDCADC
;
A
#
# COMPACT_ATOMS: atom_id res chain seq x y z
N SER A 1 3.24 3.95 -9.54
CA SER A 1 3.56 5.39 -9.76
C SER A 1 2.68 5.93 -10.88
N VAL A 2 2.50 7.25 -10.98
CA VAL A 2 1.73 7.89 -12.08
C VAL A 2 2.27 7.48 -13.46
N HIS A 3 3.59 7.50 -13.63
CA HIS A 3 4.24 7.10 -14.88
C HIS A 3 3.95 5.63 -15.24
N GLY A 4 4.16 4.70 -14.30
CA GLY A 4 3.92 3.27 -14.54
C GLY A 4 2.46 2.97 -14.91
N CYS A 5 1.50 3.60 -14.22
CA CYS A 5 0.09 3.44 -14.56
C CYS A 5 -0.23 3.97 -15.96
N THR A 6 0.31 5.13 -16.33
CA THR A 6 0.14 5.73 -17.65
C THR A 6 0.66 4.80 -18.75
N GLU A 7 1.88 4.28 -18.60
CA GLU A 7 2.48 3.32 -19.54
C GLU A 7 1.64 2.05 -19.67
N ASN A 8 1.08 1.54 -18.57
CA ASN A 8 0.23 0.36 -18.60
C ASN A 8 -1.07 0.60 -19.39
N PHE A 9 -1.73 1.75 -19.23
CA PHE A 9 -2.90 2.11 -20.02
C PHE A 9 -2.57 2.25 -21.51
N LEU A 10 -1.44 2.88 -21.84
CA LEU A 10 -0.98 3.02 -23.23
C LEU A 10 -0.68 1.66 -23.86
N LYS A 11 0.01 0.77 -23.15
CA LYS A 11 0.27 -0.62 -23.58
C LYS A 11 -1.03 -1.41 -23.76
N GLY A 12 -2.04 -1.14 -22.94
CA GLY A 12 -3.39 -1.70 -23.06
C GLY A 12 -4.21 -1.14 -24.24
N GLY A 13 -3.67 -0.19 -25.01
CA GLY A 13 -4.32 0.38 -26.19
C GLY A 13 -5.20 1.60 -25.92
N VAL A 14 -5.20 2.13 -24.69
CA VAL A 14 -5.83 3.43 -24.41
C VAL A 14 -5.02 4.52 -25.12
N ARG A 15 -5.70 5.41 -25.84
CA ARG A 15 -5.03 6.50 -26.52
C ARG A 15 -4.70 7.63 -25.54
N LYS A 16 -3.60 8.35 -25.81
CA LYS A 16 -3.16 9.50 -24.99
C LYS A 16 -4.27 10.55 -24.78
N ASP A 17 -5.06 10.83 -25.83
CA ASP A 17 -6.22 11.74 -25.82
C ASP A 17 -7.43 11.22 -25.02
N GLN A 18 -7.26 10.14 -24.25
CA GLN A 18 -8.29 9.58 -23.38
C GLN A 18 -7.83 9.44 -21.92
N ILE A 19 -6.57 9.77 -21.61
CA ILE A 19 -5.99 9.58 -20.27
C ILE A 19 -5.99 10.91 -19.52
N ASN A 20 -6.66 10.94 -18.38
CA ASN A 20 -6.56 12.04 -17.42
C ASN A 20 -5.71 11.61 -16.20
N ILE A 21 -4.79 12.45 -15.77
CA ILE A 21 -3.95 12.21 -14.58
C ILE A 21 -4.70 12.63 -13.32
N GLY A 22 -4.77 11.72 -12.34
CA GLY A 22 -5.33 12.01 -11.02
C GLY A 22 -4.42 12.89 -10.17
N LEU A 23 -4.98 13.93 -9.57
CA LEU A 23 -4.33 14.87 -8.66
C LEU A 23 -5.00 14.79 -7.28
N PRO A 24 -4.34 14.18 -6.28
CA PRO A 24 -4.89 14.08 -4.92
C PRO A 24 -4.64 15.38 -4.15
N PHE A 25 -5.72 16.04 -3.70
CA PHE A 25 -5.66 17.20 -2.81
C PHE A 25 -5.76 16.76 -1.34
N TYR A 26 -5.10 15.66 -1.03
CA TYR A 26 -5.08 15.00 0.27
C TYR A 26 -3.77 14.20 0.43
N GLY A 27 -3.54 13.69 1.63
CA GLY A 27 -2.42 12.81 1.96
C GLY A 27 -2.86 11.49 2.59
N ARG A 28 -1.91 10.56 2.73
CA ARG A 28 -2.09 9.31 3.47
C ARG A 28 -1.09 9.21 4.60
N SER A 29 -1.61 8.91 5.79
CA SER A 29 -0.83 8.91 7.03
C SER A 29 -0.56 7.50 7.55
N PHE A 30 0.53 7.37 8.28
CA PHE A 30 1.00 6.12 8.88
C PHE A 30 1.47 6.39 10.30
N LEU A 31 1.00 5.58 11.25
CA LEU A 31 1.33 5.73 12.66
C LEU A 31 2.66 5.02 12.97
N ALA A 32 3.56 5.70 13.68
CA ALA A 32 4.81 5.08 14.14
C ALA A 32 4.52 3.92 15.10
N THR A 33 5.28 2.84 14.99
CA THR A 33 5.26 1.77 15.99
C THR A 33 5.82 2.27 17.31
N LEU A 34 5.34 1.73 18.43
CA LEU A 34 5.76 2.19 19.76
C LEU A 34 7.29 2.08 19.93
N GLY A 35 7.93 3.22 20.19
CA GLY A 35 9.38 3.30 20.40
C GLY A 35 10.21 3.40 19.11
N SER A 36 9.58 3.57 17.95
CA SER A 36 10.26 3.88 16.68
C SER A 36 9.98 5.31 16.22
N THR A 37 10.69 5.75 15.20
CA THR A 37 10.37 6.97 14.43
C THR A 37 10.20 6.55 12.99
N LEU A 38 9.21 7.13 12.33
CA LEU A 38 8.82 6.83 10.96
C LEU A 38 9.28 8.01 10.09
N ASP A 39 10.55 8.02 9.71
CA ASP A 39 11.25 9.12 9.04
C ASP A 39 11.68 8.84 7.59
N GLY A 40 11.26 7.70 7.04
CA GLY A 40 11.58 7.31 5.67
C GLY A 40 10.61 6.27 5.10
N PHE A 41 10.85 5.91 3.84
CA PHE A 41 10.08 4.88 3.14
C PHE A 41 10.44 3.47 3.61
N ASP A 42 9.53 2.52 3.37
CA ASP A 42 9.69 1.09 3.66
C ASP A 42 9.95 0.76 5.15
N GLN A 43 9.49 1.62 6.05
CA GLN A 43 9.55 1.42 7.49
C GLN A 43 8.25 0.85 8.04
N ALA A 44 8.36 0.00 9.07
CA ALA A 44 7.20 -0.60 9.73
C ALA A 44 6.36 0.44 10.48
N TYR A 45 5.04 0.38 10.28
CA TYR A 45 4.05 1.26 10.89
C TYR A 45 2.96 0.44 11.59
N ALA A 46 2.14 1.11 12.40
CA ALA A 46 1.05 0.48 13.14
C ALA A 46 -0.31 0.87 12.56
N GLY A 47 -1.23 -0.10 12.50
CA GLY A 47 -2.60 0.14 12.04
C GLY A 47 -2.71 0.54 10.56
N ALA A 48 -3.92 0.90 10.14
CA ALA A 48 -4.20 1.27 8.76
C ALA A 48 -3.88 2.74 8.43
N ALA A 49 -3.92 3.62 9.44
CA ALA A 49 -3.60 5.04 9.30
C ALA A 49 -3.27 5.69 10.65
N ASP A 50 -2.72 6.91 10.65
CA ASP A 50 -2.52 7.70 11.87
C ASP A 50 -3.80 8.46 12.26
N LEU A 51 -4.72 7.74 12.91
CA LEU A 51 -5.94 8.28 13.49
C LEU A 51 -5.68 9.13 14.75
N ASN A 52 -4.47 9.11 15.31
CA ASN A 52 -4.15 9.94 16.48
C ASN A 52 -3.91 11.38 16.05
N THR A 53 -3.13 11.57 14.97
CA THR A 53 -2.84 12.90 14.46
C THR A 53 -3.92 13.39 13.50
N TRP A 54 -4.56 12.52 12.72
CA TRP A 54 -5.47 12.91 11.64
C TRP A 54 -6.89 12.37 11.83
N ALA A 55 -7.38 12.37 13.07
CA ALA A 55 -8.72 11.90 13.44
C ALA A 55 -9.84 12.56 12.63
N ASP A 56 -9.77 13.88 12.44
CA ASP A 56 -10.80 14.67 11.73
C ASP A 56 -10.94 14.31 10.25
N ASP A 57 -9.93 13.65 9.69
CA ASP A 57 -9.86 13.23 8.29
C ASP A 57 -9.73 11.70 8.14
N GLU A 58 -10.04 10.95 9.20
CA GLU A 58 -9.98 9.49 9.23
C GLU A 58 -8.63 8.91 8.75
N GLY A 59 -7.53 9.62 9.05
CA GLY A 59 -6.18 9.22 8.65
C GLY A 59 -5.77 9.62 7.23
N THR A 60 -6.66 10.25 6.46
CA THR A 60 -6.41 10.73 5.09
C THR A 60 -6.62 12.24 4.97
N PRO A 61 -5.73 13.07 5.57
CA PRO A 61 -5.96 14.50 5.68
C PRO A 61 -6.01 15.23 4.35
N GLN A 62 -7.02 16.10 4.22
CA GLN A 62 -7.12 17.06 3.12
C GLN A 62 -5.98 18.10 3.21
N TYR A 63 -5.56 18.67 2.07
CA TYR A 63 -4.43 19.60 2.01
C TYR A 63 -4.54 20.77 3.01
N PHE A 64 -5.74 21.35 3.17
CA PHE A 64 -5.95 22.42 4.16
C PHE A 64 -5.63 22.00 5.61
N ASN A 65 -5.87 20.74 5.99
CA ASN A 65 -5.56 20.22 7.33
C ASN A 65 -4.08 19.85 7.46
N ILE A 66 -3.46 19.37 6.39
CA ILE A 66 -2.00 19.17 6.31
C ILE A 66 -1.29 20.50 6.61
N MET A 67 -1.69 21.59 5.95
CA MET A 67 -1.07 22.90 6.12
C MET A 67 -1.20 23.46 7.54
N LYS A 68 -2.31 23.21 8.24
CA LYS A 68 -2.50 23.63 9.65
C LYS A 68 -1.49 22.99 10.59
N LYS A 69 -1.00 21.79 10.27
CA LYS A 69 -0.06 21.03 11.13
C LYS A 69 1.36 21.02 10.60
N LEU A 70 1.64 21.58 9.42
CA LEU A 70 2.94 21.51 8.75
C LEU A 70 4.12 21.90 9.65
N SER A 71 3.96 22.92 10.49
CA SER A 71 5.00 23.40 11.43
C SER A 71 5.37 22.41 12.55
N GLN A 72 4.56 21.36 12.75
CA GLN A 72 4.76 20.30 13.75
C GLN A 72 5.52 19.10 13.16
N PHE A 73 5.85 19.13 11.88
CA PHE A 73 6.49 18.05 11.15
C PHE A 73 7.80 18.53 10.48
N THR A 74 8.70 17.59 10.24
CA THR A 74 9.78 17.78 9.27
C THR A 74 9.22 17.43 7.90
N SER A 75 9.15 18.40 6.99
CA SER A 75 8.67 18.20 5.62
C SER A 75 9.84 18.05 4.66
N VAL A 76 9.80 17.02 3.82
CA VAL A 76 10.88 16.61 2.92
C VAL A 76 10.32 16.28 1.55
N ARG A 77 10.95 16.85 0.53
CA ARG A 77 10.67 16.49 -0.86
C ARG A 77 11.43 15.24 -1.23
N HIS A 78 10.72 14.27 -1.80
CA HIS A 78 11.36 13.09 -2.36
C HIS A 78 11.59 13.25 -3.87
N GLU A 79 12.82 13.57 -4.24
CA GLU A 79 13.16 13.92 -5.63
C GLU A 79 12.91 12.80 -6.64
N GLN A 80 12.96 11.53 -6.24
CA GLN A 80 12.70 10.41 -7.14
C GLN A 80 11.22 10.28 -7.49
N THR A 81 10.32 10.46 -6.52
CA THR A 81 8.87 10.39 -6.77
C THR A 81 8.27 11.74 -7.16
N LYS A 82 9.01 12.83 -6.98
CA LYS A 82 8.56 14.22 -7.18
C LYS A 82 7.34 14.59 -6.31
N THR A 83 7.26 13.97 -5.13
CA THR A 83 6.18 14.18 -4.15
C THR A 83 6.74 14.65 -2.82
N GLN A 84 5.84 15.09 -1.94
CA GLN A 84 6.19 15.54 -0.60
C GLN A 84 5.87 14.44 0.43
N PHE A 85 6.67 14.36 1.47
CA PHE A 85 6.27 13.67 2.69
C PHE A 85 6.66 14.50 3.90
N MET A 86 6.04 14.22 5.03
CA MET A 86 6.42 14.85 6.29
C MET A 86 6.29 13.86 7.43
N TYR A 87 7.13 14.03 8.45
CA TYR A 87 7.17 13.11 9.59
C TYR A 87 7.53 13.81 10.90
N ASN A 88 7.18 13.16 12.00
CA ASN A 88 7.63 13.49 13.34
C ASN A 88 7.71 12.22 14.20
N SER A 89 7.75 12.36 15.53
CA SER A 89 7.80 11.20 16.43
C SER A 89 6.51 10.39 16.50
N LEU A 90 5.37 10.92 16.02
CA LEU A 90 4.08 10.25 16.04
C LEU A 90 3.84 9.45 14.76
N GLY A 91 4.24 9.98 13.61
CA GLY A 91 3.95 9.33 12.34
C GLY A 91 4.53 10.02 11.12
N PHE A 92 4.12 9.48 9.98
CA PHE A 92 4.53 9.86 8.63
C PHE A 92 3.30 10.19 7.79
N LEU A 93 3.40 11.16 6.90
CA LEU A 93 2.35 11.52 5.94
C LEU A 93 2.97 11.73 4.55
N SER A 94 2.48 11.01 3.54
CA SER A 94 2.77 11.30 2.12
C SER A 94 1.65 12.16 1.53
N TYR A 95 2.00 13.21 0.78
CA TYR A 95 1.04 14.13 0.16
C TYR A 95 1.62 14.84 -1.08
N ASP A 96 0.80 15.57 -1.82
CA ASP A 96 1.26 16.50 -2.86
C ASP A 96 1.23 17.94 -2.36
N ASP A 97 2.32 18.66 -2.59
CA ASP A 97 2.40 20.11 -2.47
C ASP A 97 2.25 20.79 -3.84
N GLU A 98 2.33 22.12 -3.90
CA GLU A 98 2.19 22.89 -5.12
C GLU A 98 3.19 22.45 -6.20
N LEU A 99 4.42 22.11 -5.80
CA LEU A 99 5.46 21.69 -6.72
C LEU A 99 5.16 20.29 -7.29
N ALA A 100 4.73 19.34 -6.46
CA ALA A 100 4.31 18.02 -6.92
C ALA A 100 3.11 18.08 -7.88
N ILE A 101 2.14 18.97 -7.63
CA ILE A 101 1.02 19.21 -8.55
C ILE A 101 1.51 19.80 -9.87
N CYS A 102 2.43 20.77 -9.81
CA CYS A 102 3.06 21.32 -11.01
C CYS A 102 3.77 20.22 -11.81
N ASP A 103 4.58 19.37 -11.16
CA ASP A 103 5.32 18.29 -11.83
C ASP A 103 4.39 17.28 -12.52
N LYS A 104 3.24 16.96 -11.90
CA LYS A 104 2.24 16.08 -12.52
C LYS A 104 1.52 16.75 -13.69
N ALA A 105 1.26 18.04 -13.60
CA ALA A 105 0.74 18.82 -14.71
C ALA A 105 1.70 18.82 -15.90
N GLU A 106 2.96 19.07 -15.61
CA GLU A 106 4.06 19.01 -16.56
C GLU A 106 4.22 17.62 -17.19
N TYR A 107 4.17 16.56 -16.39
CA TYR A 107 4.20 15.18 -16.89
C TYR A 107 3.10 14.91 -17.90
N ALA A 108 1.85 15.31 -17.63
CA ALA A 108 0.74 15.11 -18.55
C ALA A 108 0.93 15.89 -19.86
N MET A 109 1.42 17.14 -19.77
CA MET A 109 1.70 17.98 -20.94
C MET A 109 2.82 17.41 -21.81
N ASP A 110 3.92 16.98 -21.20
CA ASP A 110 5.07 16.41 -21.93
C ASP A 110 4.74 15.08 -22.62
N ASN A 111 3.70 14.39 -22.15
CA ASN A 111 3.26 13.12 -22.70
C ASN A 111 2.04 13.22 -23.63
N ASP A 112 1.57 14.44 -23.92
CA ASP A 112 0.36 14.72 -24.72
C ASP A 112 -0.91 14.02 -24.19
N LEU A 113 -1.07 13.94 -22.86
CA LEU A 113 -2.24 13.33 -22.23
C LEU A 113 -3.43 14.31 -22.21
N LEU A 114 -4.66 13.78 -22.06
CA LEU A 114 -5.89 14.56 -22.21
C LEU A 114 -6.04 15.67 -21.16
N GLY A 115 -5.73 15.39 -19.90
CA GLY A 115 -6.01 16.33 -18.82
C GLY A 115 -5.88 15.72 -17.43
N PHE A 116 -6.75 16.18 -16.52
CA PHE A 116 -6.64 15.89 -15.08
C PHE A 116 -7.99 15.57 -14.45
N ILE A 117 -7.95 14.77 -13.38
CA ILE A 117 -9.04 14.58 -12.44
C ILE A 117 -8.53 15.00 -11.07
N ILE A 118 -9.27 15.83 -10.36
CA ILE A 118 -8.91 16.30 -9.01
C ILE A 118 -9.76 15.54 -8.00
N TRP A 119 -9.11 14.91 -7.01
CA TRP A 119 -9.77 14.29 -5.88
C TRP A 119 -9.26 14.90 -4.56
N GLU A 120 -10.05 15.66 -3.83
CA GLU A 120 -11.26 16.32 -4.30
C GLU A 120 -11.13 17.83 -4.13
N ILE A 121 -11.90 18.59 -4.88
CA ILE A 121 -11.64 20.02 -5.07
C ILE A 121 -11.69 20.80 -3.75
N SER A 122 -12.50 20.36 -2.78
CA SER A 122 -12.60 21.03 -1.48
C SER A 122 -11.33 20.89 -0.63
N GLY A 123 -10.50 19.88 -0.91
CA GLY A 123 -9.30 19.59 -0.12
C GLY A 123 -8.24 20.68 -0.14
N ASP A 124 -8.31 21.58 -1.12
CA ASP A 124 -7.39 22.70 -1.34
C ASP A 124 -7.93 24.06 -0.87
N LEU A 125 -9.20 24.13 -0.43
CA LEU A 125 -9.79 25.42 -0.04
C LEU A 125 -9.27 25.86 1.34
N MET A 126 -8.42 26.89 1.35
CA MET A 126 -7.85 27.47 2.56
C MET A 126 -8.81 28.44 3.26
N GLU A 127 -8.53 28.79 4.52
CA GLU A 127 -9.35 29.72 5.31
C GLU A 127 -9.45 31.12 4.69
N ASP A 128 -8.43 31.55 3.95
CA ASP A 128 -8.40 32.82 3.21
C ASP A 128 -8.99 32.71 1.79
N LEU A 129 -9.63 31.59 1.47
CA LEU A 129 -10.20 31.24 0.16
C LEU A 129 -9.16 31.05 -0.95
N SER A 130 -7.87 30.99 -0.62
CA SER A 130 -6.86 30.55 -1.58
C SER A 130 -7.01 29.05 -1.89
N THR A 131 -6.58 28.67 -3.09
CA THR A 131 -6.56 27.29 -3.59
C THR A 131 -5.16 27.02 -4.16
N PRO A 132 -4.14 26.82 -3.31
CA PRO A 132 -2.74 26.74 -3.73
C PRO A 132 -2.47 25.61 -4.72
N LEU A 133 -3.02 24.41 -4.53
CA LEU A 133 -2.81 23.29 -5.44
C LEU A 133 -3.48 23.50 -6.80
N LEU A 134 -4.73 23.98 -6.80
CA LEU A 134 -5.43 24.36 -8.04
C LEU A 134 -4.75 25.54 -8.72
N GLY A 135 -4.21 26.48 -7.93
CA GLY A 135 -3.40 27.60 -8.40
C GLY A 135 -2.15 27.12 -9.14
N ALA A 136 -1.39 26.21 -8.55
CA ALA A 136 -0.20 25.61 -9.17
C ALA A 136 -0.52 24.90 -10.49
N LEU A 137 -1.62 24.14 -10.54
CA LEU A 137 -2.10 23.51 -11.78
C LEU A 137 -2.42 24.56 -12.85
N ASN A 138 -3.22 25.57 -12.51
CA ASN A 138 -3.62 26.64 -13.42
C ASN A 138 -2.40 27.43 -13.94
N ASP A 139 -1.45 27.75 -13.05
CA ASP A 139 -0.23 28.46 -13.41
C ASP A 139 0.61 27.66 -14.40
N ARG A 140 0.76 26.33 -14.19
CA ARG A 140 1.51 25.48 -15.11
C ARG A 140 0.84 25.38 -16.49
N LEU A 141 -0.49 25.29 -16.53
CA LEU A 141 -1.26 25.23 -17.79
C LEU A 141 -1.21 26.54 -18.57
N ASN A 142 -1.24 27.68 -17.88
CA ASN A 142 -1.16 29.00 -18.51
C ASN A 142 0.26 29.39 -18.95
N ASN A 143 1.29 28.72 -18.43
CA ASN A 143 2.69 28.99 -18.73
C ASN A 143 3.41 27.77 -19.32
N PRO A 144 3.04 27.30 -20.54
CA PRO A 144 3.54 26.06 -21.12
C PRO A 144 5.06 26.03 -21.37
N ASN A 145 5.70 27.20 -21.44
CA ASN A 145 7.15 27.35 -21.69
C ASN A 145 7.98 27.45 -20.40
N THR A 146 7.36 27.35 -19.23
CA THR A 146 8.04 27.41 -17.94
C THR A 146 8.01 26.02 -17.29
N ARG A 147 9.15 25.56 -16.78
CA ARG A 147 9.26 24.29 -16.07
C ARG A 147 9.04 24.48 -14.57
N CYS A 148 8.50 23.47 -13.92
CA CYS A 148 8.19 23.49 -12.48
C CYS A 148 9.43 23.61 -11.60
N ASP A 149 10.59 23.14 -12.07
CA ASP A 149 11.89 23.26 -11.40
C ASP A 149 12.57 24.63 -11.59
N GLY A 150 11.91 25.58 -12.25
CA GLY A 150 12.45 26.92 -12.54
C GLY A 150 13.29 26.99 -13.81
N GLY A 151 13.40 25.91 -14.59
CA GLY A 151 13.97 25.94 -15.93
C GLY A 151 13.09 26.70 -16.92
N SER A 152 13.69 27.59 -17.73
CA SER A 152 13.00 28.14 -18.91
C SER A 152 13.03 27.12 -20.05
N GLY A 153 11.87 26.57 -20.38
CA GLY A 153 11.66 25.62 -21.47
C GLY A 153 11.67 26.32 -22.82
N GLY A 154 12.86 26.61 -23.33
CA GLY A 154 13.07 27.07 -24.71
C GLY A 154 13.21 25.87 -25.65
N GLY A 155 12.20 25.61 -26.48
CA GLY A 155 12.17 24.49 -27.41
C GLY A 155 13.32 24.50 -28.44
N THR A 156 13.91 23.34 -28.67
CA THR A 156 14.21 22.79 -30.00
C THR A 156 14.57 21.31 -29.83
N THR A 157 13.94 20.47 -30.64
CA THR A 157 14.29 19.07 -30.84
C THR A 157 15.79 18.94 -31.11
N GLN A 158 16.53 18.41 -30.15
CA GLN A 158 17.79 17.74 -30.43
C GLN A 158 17.64 16.28 -30.03
N THR A 159 17.65 15.44 -31.05
CA THR A 159 17.88 14.01 -30.96
C THR A 159 19.24 13.79 -30.28
N GLN A 160 19.24 13.68 -28.95
CA GLN A 160 20.37 13.10 -28.25
C GLN A 160 20.17 11.58 -28.31
N ASN A 161 21.11 10.91 -28.97
CA ASN A 161 21.20 9.46 -28.95
C ASN A 161 21.11 8.95 -27.51
N PRO A 162 20.52 7.77 -27.25
CA PRO A 162 20.45 7.21 -25.91
C PRO A 162 21.85 7.12 -25.32
N VAL A 163 22.11 7.86 -24.24
CA VAL A 163 23.25 7.57 -23.37
C VAL A 163 22.86 6.29 -22.65
N GLU A 164 23.50 5.20 -23.06
CA GLU A 164 23.46 3.92 -22.38
C GLU A 164 23.93 4.12 -20.93
N THR A 165 22.96 4.35 -20.05
CA THR A 165 23.20 4.45 -18.62
C THR A 165 23.20 3.03 -18.11
N GLN A 166 24.40 2.51 -17.83
CA GLN A 166 24.59 1.19 -17.23
C GLN A 166 23.70 1.07 -15.99
N ALA A 167 22.95 -0.03 -15.92
CA ALA A 167 22.19 -0.40 -14.74
C ALA A 167 23.10 -0.34 -13.50
N PRO A 168 22.63 0.19 -12.37
CA PRO A 168 23.41 0.15 -11.14
C PRO A 168 23.67 -1.31 -10.77
N VAL A 169 24.95 -1.64 -10.61
CA VAL A 169 25.38 -2.91 -10.02
C VAL A 169 24.77 -2.98 -8.63
N LEU A 170 23.85 -3.92 -8.41
CA LEU A 170 23.35 -4.27 -7.10
C LEU A 170 24.54 -4.71 -6.25
N THR A 171 24.95 -3.88 -5.29
CA THR A 171 25.81 -4.34 -4.20
C THR A 171 25.00 -5.28 -3.33
N GLU A 172 25.32 -6.58 -3.42
CA GLU A 172 24.80 -7.61 -2.54
C GLU A 172 24.99 -7.20 -1.07
N LYS A 173 23.90 -7.26 -0.30
CA LYS A 173 23.92 -7.12 1.16
C LYS A 173 24.79 -8.24 1.76
N PRO A 174 25.64 -7.98 2.78
CA PRO A 174 26.41 -9.03 3.42
C PRO A 174 25.46 -10.07 4.04
N THR A 175 25.49 -11.28 3.51
CA THR A 175 24.80 -12.45 4.05
C THR A 175 25.37 -12.74 5.44
N GLN A 176 24.65 -12.37 6.49
CA GLN A 176 24.92 -12.91 7.82
C GLN A 176 24.44 -14.37 7.84
N GLN A 177 25.42 -15.26 7.82
CA GLN A 177 25.25 -16.70 7.92
C GLN A 177 24.54 -17.05 9.25
N PRO A 178 23.53 -17.94 9.25
CA PRO A 178 22.85 -18.36 10.47
C PRO A 178 23.82 -19.04 11.44
N THR A 179 23.96 -18.49 12.63
CA THR A 179 24.67 -19.13 13.75
C THR A 179 23.91 -20.39 14.18
N LYS A 180 24.62 -21.51 14.15
CA LYS A 180 24.11 -22.85 14.51
C LYS A 180 23.57 -22.87 15.95
N LYS A 181 22.37 -23.41 16.11
CA LYS A 181 21.80 -23.87 17.39
C LYS A 181 22.74 -24.88 18.05
N PRO A 182 22.99 -24.84 19.38
CA PRO A 182 23.83 -25.83 20.05
C PRO A 182 23.13 -27.18 20.02
N THR A 183 23.77 -28.18 19.40
CA THR A 183 23.32 -29.58 19.45
C THR A 183 24.33 -30.36 20.26
N ASN A 184 23.90 -30.91 21.40
CA ASN A 184 24.67 -31.89 22.15
C ASN A 184 24.85 -33.14 21.29
N GLN A 185 26.10 -33.53 21.06
CA GLN A 185 26.46 -34.84 20.48
C GLN A 185 26.02 -35.98 21.40
N PRO A 186 25.80 -37.15 20.81
CA PRO A 186 26.55 -38.32 21.27
C PRO A 186 27.53 -38.80 20.19
N VAL A 187 28.68 -39.19 20.71
CA VAL A 187 29.84 -39.85 20.11
C VAL A 187 29.41 -41.11 19.32
N ASN A 188 29.90 -41.30 18.08
CA ASN A 188 30.85 -42.38 17.80
C ASN A 188 31.49 -42.32 16.39
N GLN A 189 32.59 -43.04 16.30
CA GLN A 189 33.74 -42.98 15.39
C GLN A 189 33.51 -43.48 13.95
N GLN A 190 34.38 -42.99 13.06
CA GLN A 190 35.11 -43.67 11.95
C GLN A 190 34.77 -45.15 11.70
N THR A 191 34.79 -45.74 10.51
CA THR A 191 35.29 -45.50 9.13
C THR A 191 34.62 -46.63 8.31
N ASP A 192 34.46 -46.56 6.99
CA ASP A 192 35.46 -47.02 6.02
C ASP A 192 34.89 -46.95 4.59
N THR A 193 35.83 -46.90 3.66
CA THR A 193 35.70 -46.77 2.20
C THR A 193 35.24 -48.06 1.52
N ILE A 194 34.69 -47.97 0.29
CA ILE A 194 35.12 -48.70 -0.93
C ILE A 194 34.31 -48.24 -2.17
N SER A 195 35.02 -48.23 -3.30
CA SER A 195 34.77 -47.82 -4.69
C SER A 195 33.72 -48.60 -5.50
N ASP A 196 33.15 -47.96 -6.53
CA ASP A 196 33.09 -48.30 -8.00
C ASP A 196 31.94 -47.44 -8.60
N GLY A 197 32.03 -46.61 -9.65
CA GLY A 197 32.38 -46.87 -11.05
C GLY A 197 31.14 -46.66 -11.95
N GLY A 198 31.14 -45.69 -12.88
CA GLY A 198 30.29 -45.72 -14.08
C GLY A 198 29.34 -44.53 -14.41
N GLU A 199 29.65 -43.87 -15.53
CA GLU A 199 28.79 -43.28 -16.60
C GLU A 199 28.11 -41.88 -16.46
N GLU A 200 28.44 -41.02 -17.44
CA GLU A 200 27.71 -39.82 -17.87
C GLU A 200 26.43 -40.22 -18.64
N ILE A 201 25.29 -39.54 -18.44
CA ILE A 201 24.68 -38.60 -19.41
C ILE A 201 23.31 -38.04 -18.91
N ASP A 202 23.21 -36.71 -19.05
CA ASP A 202 22.07 -35.87 -19.45
C ASP A 202 20.84 -35.59 -18.53
N SER A 203 20.61 -34.29 -18.39
CA SER A 203 19.36 -33.55 -18.19
C SER A 203 18.69 -33.47 -16.81
N MET A 204 18.22 -32.24 -16.52
CA MET A 204 17.25 -31.81 -15.47
C MET A 204 17.85 -31.80 -14.04
N GLU A 205 17.68 -30.79 -13.18
CA GLU A 205 16.67 -29.74 -13.07
C GLU A 205 17.31 -28.43 -12.60
N GLN A 206 16.72 -27.32 -13.07
CA GLN A 206 16.82 -26.02 -12.44
C GLN A 206 16.46 -26.15 -10.95
N SER A 207 17.37 -25.72 -10.09
CA SER A 207 17.08 -25.51 -8.68
C SER A 207 15.99 -24.45 -8.56
N VAL A 208 14.77 -24.91 -8.28
CA VAL A 208 13.62 -24.12 -7.85
C VAL A 208 14.07 -23.29 -6.65
N ALA A 209 14.13 -21.97 -6.84
CA ALA A 209 14.12 -21.05 -5.72
C ALA A 209 12.70 -21.07 -5.16
N ASN A 210 12.56 -21.35 -3.86
CA ASN A 210 11.29 -21.19 -3.16
C ASN A 210 10.82 -19.74 -3.34
N GLU A 211 9.81 -19.52 -4.16
CA GLU A 211 8.94 -18.36 -4.04
C GLU A 211 8.23 -18.52 -2.69
N GLU A 212 8.58 -17.67 -1.73
CA GLU A 212 7.65 -17.36 -0.64
C GLU A 212 6.33 -16.99 -1.31
N SER A 213 5.21 -17.57 -0.89
CA SER A 213 3.90 -17.41 -1.53
C SER A 213 3.47 -15.93 -1.54
N LEU A 214 3.81 -15.23 -2.62
CA LEU A 214 3.56 -13.81 -2.84
C LEU A 214 2.12 -13.62 -3.34
N TYR A 215 1.45 -12.56 -2.86
CA TYR A 215 0.06 -12.25 -3.16
C TYR A 215 -0.06 -11.14 -4.23
N PHE A 216 -1.05 -11.26 -5.10
CA PHE A 216 -1.40 -10.28 -6.13
C PHE A 216 -2.89 -9.94 -6.13
N PRO A 217 -3.28 -8.70 -6.47
CA PRO A 217 -4.68 -8.31 -6.51
C PRO A 217 -5.38 -8.87 -7.76
N TYR A 218 -6.59 -9.38 -7.59
CA TYR A 218 -7.44 -9.87 -8.66
C TYR A 218 -8.64 -8.94 -8.88
N PHE A 219 -8.75 -8.36 -10.08
CA PHE A 219 -9.74 -7.34 -10.42
C PHE A 219 -10.79 -7.90 -11.40
N GLU A 220 -11.66 -8.81 -10.94
CA GLU A 220 -12.92 -9.11 -11.64
C GLU A 220 -14.08 -8.30 -11.05
N SER A 221 -15.16 -8.13 -11.84
CA SER A 221 -16.10 -7.00 -11.74
C SER A 221 -16.76 -6.79 -10.38
N ASP A 222 -16.74 -7.77 -9.48
CA ASP A 222 -17.46 -7.74 -8.21
C ASP A 222 -16.68 -8.40 -7.05
N THR A 223 -15.38 -8.67 -7.21
CA THR A 223 -14.56 -9.35 -6.18
C THR A 223 -13.31 -8.56 -5.82
N ALA A 224 -13.15 -8.27 -4.53
CA ALA A 224 -11.88 -7.82 -3.97
C ALA A 224 -11.16 -9.02 -3.36
N GLU A 225 -10.09 -9.49 -4.01
CA GLU A 225 -9.42 -10.73 -3.66
C GLU A 225 -7.92 -10.62 -3.94
N CYS A 226 -7.10 -11.02 -2.98
CA CYS A 226 -5.66 -11.16 -3.16
C CYS A 226 -5.30 -12.63 -3.27
N ARG A 227 -4.84 -13.05 -4.45
CA ARG A 227 -4.52 -14.46 -4.75
C ARG A 227 -3.03 -14.72 -4.62
N ASN A 228 -2.68 -15.97 -4.31
CA ASN A 228 -1.32 -16.49 -4.30
C ASN A 228 -1.17 -17.74 -5.18
N ASP A 229 -2.05 -17.90 -6.18
CA ASP A 229 -2.10 -19.04 -7.09
C ASP A 229 -1.30 -18.81 -8.39
N ASP A 230 -1.20 -19.87 -9.20
CA ASP A 230 -0.48 -19.87 -10.47
C ASP A 230 -1.25 -19.15 -11.60
N GLU A 231 -2.45 -18.60 -11.34
CA GLU A 231 -3.29 -17.89 -12.33
C GLU A 231 -2.95 -16.40 -12.45
N ARG A 232 -1.75 -16.02 -11.99
CA ARG A 232 -1.23 -14.66 -12.08
C ARG A 232 -1.28 -14.12 -13.51
N PRO A 233 -1.96 -12.98 -13.75
CA PRO A 233 -1.91 -12.33 -15.04
C PRO A 233 -0.51 -11.78 -15.37
N ASP A 234 -0.05 -11.97 -16.62
CA ASP A 234 1.28 -11.55 -17.10
C ASP A 234 1.60 -10.06 -16.89
N TYR A 235 0.58 -9.21 -16.73
CA TYR A 235 0.73 -7.77 -16.51
C TYR A 235 1.02 -7.40 -15.04
N ILE A 236 0.77 -8.31 -14.09
CA ILE A 236 1.15 -8.11 -12.69
C ILE A 236 2.63 -8.44 -12.56
N GLY A 237 3.47 -7.40 -12.54
CA GLY A 237 4.92 -7.50 -12.33
C GLY A 237 5.33 -7.71 -10.85
N GLN A 238 6.61 -7.48 -10.55
CA GLN A 238 7.30 -7.71 -9.24
C GLN A 238 6.70 -7.02 -7.99
N ASN A 239 5.54 -6.36 -8.09
CA ASN A 239 4.87 -5.67 -6.98
C ASN A 239 3.92 -6.62 -6.21
N MET A 240 4.36 -7.86 -6.00
CA MET A 240 3.61 -8.83 -5.21
C MET A 240 4.00 -8.68 -3.74
N LEU A 241 3.04 -8.88 -2.86
CA LEU A 241 3.21 -8.59 -1.44
C LEU A 241 3.33 -9.89 -0.65
N SER A 242 4.03 -9.82 0.48
CA SER A 242 4.40 -11.01 1.24
C SER A 242 3.23 -11.61 2.03
N SER A 243 2.11 -10.89 2.11
CA SER A 243 0.88 -11.35 2.77
C SER A 243 -0.38 -10.87 2.05
N GLU A 244 -1.46 -11.64 2.20
CA GLU A 244 -2.80 -11.29 1.71
C GLU A 244 -3.27 -9.97 2.32
N SER A 245 -3.08 -9.78 3.63
CA SER A 245 -3.48 -8.55 4.33
C SER A 245 -2.81 -7.31 3.75
N GLU A 246 -1.49 -7.38 3.51
CA GLU A 246 -0.73 -6.29 2.91
C GLU A 246 -1.21 -6.03 1.47
N CYS A 247 -1.50 -7.08 0.70
CA CYS A 247 -2.09 -6.98 -0.62
C CYS A 247 -3.47 -6.30 -0.59
N CYS A 248 -4.34 -6.70 0.33
CA CYS A 248 -5.68 -6.16 0.47
C CYS A 248 -5.68 -4.68 0.84
N GLU A 249 -4.88 -4.30 1.83
CA GLU A 249 -4.71 -2.91 2.28
C GLU A 249 -4.08 -2.02 1.21
N THR A 250 -3.20 -2.59 0.37
CA THR A 250 -2.51 -1.84 -0.68
C THR A 250 -3.39 -1.58 -1.90
N PHE A 251 -4.22 -2.55 -2.30
CA PHE A 251 -4.88 -2.54 -3.61
C PHE A 251 -6.40 -2.30 -3.58
N TYR A 252 -7.07 -2.43 -2.43
CA TYR A 252 -8.52 -2.24 -2.34
C TYR A 252 -8.90 -1.05 -1.45
N PHE A 253 -10.04 -0.42 -1.77
CA PHE A 253 -10.63 0.64 -0.93
C PHE A 253 -11.10 0.06 0.41
N TYR A 254 -11.16 0.89 1.45
CA TYR A 254 -11.47 0.46 2.82
C TYR A 254 -12.76 -0.40 2.92
N ASP A 255 -13.80 -0.08 2.14
CA ASP A 255 -15.05 -0.86 2.07
C ASP A 255 -14.88 -2.32 1.58
N PHE A 256 -13.77 -2.59 0.89
CA PHE A 256 -13.45 -3.86 0.25
C PHE A 256 -12.21 -4.55 0.85
N VAL A 257 -11.47 -3.88 1.72
CA VAL A 257 -10.30 -4.45 2.40
C VAL A 257 -10.71 -5.65 3.26
N ASP A 258 -11.81 -5.54 4.00
CA ASP A 258 -12.28 -6.64 4.85
C ASP A 258 -12.78 -7.82 4.02
N GLN A 259 -13.50 -7.55 2.93
CA GLN A 259 -13.92 -8.59 1.97
C GLN A 259 -12.69 -9.32 1.41
N CYS A 260 -11.67 -8.57 1.01
CA CYS A 260 -10.40 -9.10 0.52
C CYS A 260 -9.63 -9.90 1.57
N LYS A 261 -9.67 -9.52 2.85
CA LYS A 261 -8.97 -10.25 3.92
C LYS A 261 -9.71 -11.49 4.38
N THR A 262 -11.01 -11.59 4.10
CA THR A 262 -11.84 -12.75 4.47
C THR A 262 -11.74 -13.90 3.48
N SER A 263 -11.04 -13.74 2.35
CA SER A 263 -10.87 -14.82 1.37
C SER A 263 -9.93 -15.95 1.83
N SER A 264 -9.11 -15.75 2.88
CA SER A 264 -8.36 -16.83 3.51
C SER A 264 -8.83 -17.15 4.94
N ASP A 265 -9.50 -18.30 5.05
CA ASP A 265 -9.58 -19.19 6.22
C ASP A 265 -10.23 -18.76 7.56
N THR A 266 -10.81 -17.57 7.71
CA THR A 266 -11.69 -17.30 8.87
C THR A 266 -12.96 -16.55 8.49
N GLN A 267 -14.11 -17.22 8.61
CA GLN A 267 -15.41 -16.54 8.49
C GLN A 267 -15.53 -15.52 9.63
N PRO A 268 -15.78 -14.23 9.33
CA PRO A 268 -15.83 -13.19 10.36
C PRO A 268 -17.02 -13.39 11.29
N PHE A 269 -16.87 -12.92 12.54
CA PHE A 269 -17.97 -12.87 13.49
C PHE A 269 -18.89 -11.69 13.20
N TYR A 270 -20.20 -11.89 13.27
CA TYR A 270 -21.21 -10.85 13.04
C TYR A 270 -22.35 -10.94 14.08
N PRO A 271 -23.01 -9.82 14.43
CA PRO A 271 -24.04 -9.82 15.45
C PRO A 271 -25.37 -10.37 14.92
N ASN A 272 -25.91 -11.37 15.60
CA ASN A 272 -27.32 -11.73 15.53
C ASN A 272 -28.08 -10.99 16.64
N PHE A 273 -28.79 -9.93 16.24
CA PHE A 273 -29.57 -9.10 17.17
C PHE A 273 -30.84 -9.77 17.69
N GLU A 274 -31.35 -10.81 17.03
CA GLU A 274 -32.54 -11.54 17.50
C GLU A 274 -32.18 -12.43 18.69
N ASP A 275 -31.04 -13.10 18.59
CA ASP A 275 -30.57 -14.07 19.60
C ASP A 275 -29.57 -13.48 20.61
N ASN A 276 -29.09 -12.24 20.39
CA ASN A 276 -28.04 -11.57 21.18
C ASN A 276 -26.72 -12.34 21.22
N LEU A 277 -26.32 -12.91 20.08
CA LEU A 277 -25.11 -13.73 19.94
C LEU A 277 -24.30 -13.23 18.75
N CYS A 278 -23.00 -13.51 18.76
CA CYS A 278 -22.15 -13.35 17.59
C CYS A 278 -21.95 -14.70 16.90
N LEU A 279 -22.21 -14.73 15.60
CA LEU A 279 -22.13 -15.94 14.76
C LEU A 279 -20.95 -15.81 13.80
N ASN A 280 -20.34 -16.94 13.42
CA ASN A 280 -19.27 -17.04 12.43
C ASN A 280 -19.57 -18.11 11.38
N ASP A 281 -20.85 -18.36 11.09
CA ASP A 281 -21.31 -19.44 10.22
C ASP A 281 -21.47 -19.03 8.75
N GLY A 282 -21.05 -17.80 8.42
CA GLY A 282 -21.07 -17.27 7.06
C GLY A 282 -22.47 -16.99 6.51
N LYS A 283 -23.51 -16.98 7.35
CA LYS A 283 -24.90 -16.71 6.94
C LYS A 283 -25.38 -15.32 7.33
N HIS A 284 -24.46 -14.37 7.49
CA HIS A 284 -24.86 -13.00 7.73
C HIS A 284 -25.64 -12.46 6.52
N PRO A 285 -26.65 -11.61 6.72
CA PRO A 285 -27.30 -10.94 5.63
C PRO A 285 -26.31 -10.13 4.78
N ASP A 286 -26.58 -10.01 3.49
CA ASP A 286 -25.74 -9.27 2.53
C ASP A 286 -25.49 -7.80 2.90
N TRP A 287 -26.32 -7.22 3.78
CA TRP A 287 -26.16 -5.84 4.26
C TRP A 287 -25.23 -5.70 5.49
N MET A 288 -24.87 -6.80 6.17
CA MET A 288 -23.92 -6.80 7.29
C MET A 288 -22.50 -6.93 6.75
N VAL A 289 -21.90 -5.80 6.40
CA VAL A 289 -20.55 -5.69 5.82
C VAL A 289 -19.70 -4.67 6.60
N GLY A 290 -18.38 -4.69 6.40
CA GLY A 290 -17.44 -3.74 7.04
C GLY A 290 -17.48 -3.84 8.56
N ASN A 291 -17.77 -2.72 9.24
CA ASN A 291 -17.76 -2.63 10.71
C ASN A 291 -18.73 -3.57 11.46
N TYR A 292 -19.60 -4.31 10.75
CA TYR A 292 -20.42 -5.37 11.34
C TYR A 292 -19.67 -6.70 11.50
N LEU A 293 -18.51 -6.84 10.86
CA LEU A 293 -17.71 -8.05 10.77
C LEU A 293 -16.47 -7.91 11.63
N GLU A 294 -16.24 -8.89 12.50
CA GLU A 294 -15.22 -8.81 13.54
C GLU A 294 -14.35 -10.06 13.54
N LYS A 295 -13.06 -9.85 13.82
CA LYS A 295 -12.04 -10.92 13.77
C LYS A 295 -12.22 -12.02 14.81
N ASN A 296 -12.95 -11.77 15.89
CA ASN A 296 -13.21 -12.76 16.93
C ASN A 296 -14.54 -12.49 17.66
N GLN A 297 -15.04 -13.51 18.37
CA GLN A 297 -16.30 -13.45 19.10
C GLN A 297 -16.32 -12.36 20.17
N TRP A 298 -15.22 -12.18 20.90
CA TRP A 298 -15.15 -11.19 21.97
C TRP A 298 -15.35 -9.77 21.43
N LEU A 299 -14.66 -9.42 20.34
CA LEU A 299 -14.73 -8.08 19.75
C LEU A 299 -16.12 -7.81 19.18
N CYS A 300 -16.73 -8.81 18.53
CA CYS A 300 -18.13 -8.74 18.13
C CYS A 300 -19.06 -8.51 19.33
N CYS A 301 -18.94 -9.33 20.38
CA CYS A 301 -19.80 -9.19 21.55
C CYS A 301 -19.61 -7.85 22.26
N HIS A 302 -18.36 -7.40 22.36
CA HIS A 302 -18.01 -6.12 22.98
C HIS A 302 -18.58 -4.95 22.19
N ASN A 303 -18.42 -4.93 20.86
CA ASN A 303 -18.88 -3.82 20.03
C ASN A 303 -20.41 -3.72 19.96
N PHE A 304 -21.11 -4.86 19.96
CA PHE A 304 -22.56 -4.89 19.73
C PHE A 304 -23.42 -5.09 20.98
N PHE A 305 -22.89 -5.60 22.09
CA PHE A 305 -23.68 -5.92 23.28
C PHE A 305 -23.14 -5.34 24.61
N SER A 306 -22.01 -4.63 24.61
CA SER A 306 -21.41 -4.04 25.84
C SER A 306 -22.25 -2.97 26.53
N TYR A 307 -23.30 -2.45 25.87
CA TYR A 307 -24.23 -1.51 26.50
C TYR A 307 -25.05 -2.13 27.64
N ASN A 308 -25.04 -3.46 27.77
CA ASN A 308 -25.69 -4.19 28.84
C ASN A 308 -24.82 -5.38 29.27
N GLU A 309 -24.27 -5.33 30.49
CA GLU A 309 -23.40 -6.38 31.03
C GLU A 309 -24.00 -7.79 30.92
N LYS A 310 -25.32 -7.93 31.09
CA LYS A 310 -25.99 -9.24 30.97
C LYS A 310 -26.00 -9.77 29.53
N LEU A 311 -26.16 -8.89 28.54
CA LEU A 311 -26.12 -9.27 27.13
C LEU A 311 -24.69 -9.54 26.67
N LEU A 312 -23.72 -8.78 27.18
CA LEU A 312 -22.31 -9.03 26.94
C LEU A 312 -21.90 -10.41 27.49
N ASP A 313 -22.27 -10.72 28.74
CA ASP A 313 -22.00 -12.02 29.36
C ASP A 313 -22.70 -13.17 28.61
N GLU A 314 -23.95 -12.97 28.15
CA GLU A 314 -24.69 -13.94 27.34
C GLU A 314 -24.06 -14.17 25.96
N CYS A 315 -23.55 -13.12 25.32
CA CYS A 315 -22.91 -13.20 24.00
C CYS A 315 -21.52 -13.85 24.06
N VAL A 316 -20.71 -13.48 25.06
CA VAL A 316 -19.35 -14.02 25.22
C VAL A 316 -19.40 -15.47 25.73
N GLY A 317 -20.30 -15.81 26.65
CA GLY A 317 -20.38 -17.16 27.22
C GLY A 317 -19.11 -17.58 27.98
N ASP A 318 -18.79 -18.88 27.97
CA ASP A 318 -17.61 -19.48 28.63
C ASP A 318 -16.34 -19.42 27.75
N VAL A 319 -16.10 -18.33 27.02
CA VAL A 319 -14.90 -18.19 26.18
C VAL A 319 -13.68 -18.04 27.08
N ASP A 320 -12.74 -18.99 26.96
CA ASP A 320 -11.46 -18.98 27.67
C ASP A 320 -10.62 -17.79 27.18
N CYS A 321 -10.37 -16.81 28.04
CA CYS A 321 -9.71 -15.54 27.71
C CYS A 321 -8.19 -15.70 27.48
N ALA A 322 -7.80 -16.49 26.49
CA ALA A 322 -6.45 -16.52 25.96
C ALA A 322 -6.23 -15.43 24.88
N ASP A 323 -7.31 -15.00 24.22
CA ASP A 323 -7.31 -14.00 23.13
C ASP A 323 -8.23 -12.79 23.41
N CYS A 324 -8.49 -12.54 24.70
CA CYS A 324 -8.91 -11.24 25.24
C CYS A 324 -7.63 -10.38 25.42
#